data_AF-Q4SKJ0-F1
#
_entry.id   AF-Q4SKJ0-F1
#
_cell.length_a   1.000
_cell.length_b   1.000
_cell.length_c   1.000
_cell.angle_alpha   90.00
_cell.angle_beta   90.00
_cell.angle_gamma   90.00
#
_symmetry.space_group_name_H-M   'P 1'
#
loop_
_entity.id
_entity.type
_entity.pdbx_description
1 polymer ?
#
loop_
_entity_poly.entity_id
_entity_poly.type
_entity_poly.pdbx_seq_one_letter_code
_entity_poly.pdbx_strand_id
1 'polypeptide(L)'
;NGVMEAKMSATGYLHSTFFTSKGLHYGTRLYENGLGNVHTHLIHYKVDLDIAGQNNSFETVDVKFVNFTNPWSPENSIVQPKLHSTEHKTERSAALRFGKKMPRHVLFSNPNKKNKWGHPRSYRIQYNSHADAVLPKGWKEENGITWSRYPLAVTLHKDNEATSSSMFAQGNPWEPVVSFEDYIRDNENIVNQV
;
A
#
# COMPACT_ATOMS: atom_id res chain seq x y z
N ASN A 1 8.53 5.23 22.24
CA ASN A 1 9.20 4.15 21.48
C ASN A 1 9.49 4.52 20.02
N GLY A 2 9.27 5.78 19.58
CA GLY A 2 9.56 6.21 18.21
C GLY A 2 8.51 5.81 17.16
N VAL A 3 7.38 5.22 17.56
CA VAL A 3 6.26 4.87 16.67
C VAL A 3 5.40 6.10 16.41
N MET A 4 4.96 6.25 15.16
CA MET A 4 4.00 7.26 14.72
C MET A 4 2.82 6.55 14.03
N GLU A 5 1.62 7.11 14.17
CA GLU A 5 0.40 6.56 13.58
C GLU A 5 -0.35 7.65 12.80
N ALA A 6 -0.75 7.34 11.57
CA ALA A 6 -1.71 8.12 10.81
C ALA A 6 -3.07 7.41 10.84
N LYS A 7 -4.11 8.14 11.24
CA LYS A 7 -5.46 7.58 11.41
C LYS A 7 -6.52 8.52 10.83
N MET A 8 -7.48 7.92 10.13
CA MET A 8 -8.71 8.60 9.69
C MET A 8 -9.90 7.91 10.37
N SER A 9 -10.89 8.70 10.79
CA SER A 9 -12.17 8.21 11.30
C SER A 9 -13.29 8.99 10.65
N ALA A 10 -14.20 8.30 9.96
CA ALA A 10 -15.35 8.89 9.30
C ALA A 10 -16.54 8.97 10.26
N THR A 11 -17.20 10.12 10.29
CA THR A 11 -18.43 10.39 11.06
C THR A 11 -19.28 11.43 10.31
N GLY A 12 -20.43 11.79 10.86
CA GLY A 12 -21.40 12.70 10.24
C GLY A 12 -22.45 11.95 9.43
N TYR A 13 -23.04 12.64 8.45
CA TYR A 13 -24.14 12.09 7.65
C TYR A 13 -23.60 11.30 6.45
N LEU A 14 -24.26 10.18 6.17
CA LEU A 14 -24.03 9.40 4.95
C LEU A 14 -24.66 10.06 3.72
N HIS A 15 -24.09 9.82 2.56
CA HIS A 15 -24.74 10.12 1.29
C HIS A 15 -25.89 9.12 1.07
N SER A 16 -27.10 9.64 0.87
CA SER A 16 -28.31 8.83 0.71
C SER A 16 -29.08 9.22 -0.56
N THR A 17 -29.85 8.25 -1.06
CA THR A 17 -30.80 8.44 -2.16
C THR A 17 -32.21 8.02 -1.74
N PHE A 18 -33.21 8.42 -2.52
CA PHE A 18 -34.59 8.02 -2.27
C PHE A 18 -34.77 6.49 -2.37
N PHE A 19 -35.53 5.90 -1.44
CA PHE A 19 -35.75 4.46 -1.40
C PHE A 19 -36.66 3.97 -2.54
N THR A 20 -36.22 2.90 -3.21
CA THR A 20 -37.05 2.07 -4.07
C THR A 20 -36.76 0.60 -3.78
N SER A 21 -37.69 -0.31 -4.09
CA SER A 21 -37.47 -1.75 -3.89
C SER A 21 -36.25 -2.28 -4.65
N LYS A 22 -36.00 -1.78 -5.87
CA LYS A 22 -34.81 -2.12 -6.68
C LYS A 22 -33.51 -1.60 -6.07
N GLY A 23 -33.56 -0.56 -5.24
CA GLY A 23 -32.39 0.03 -4.59
C GLY A 23 -31.70 -0.89 -3.57
N LEU A 24 -32.40 -1.93 -3.07
CA LEU A 24 -31.85 -2.89 -2.10
C LEU A 24 -30.67 -3.72 -2.65
N HIS A 25 -30.46 -3.75 -3.96
CA HIS A 25 -29.25 -4.35 -4.55
C HIS A 25 -27.99 -3.48 -4.36
N TYR A 26 -28.13 -2.20 -4.00
CA TYR A 26 -27.05 -1.20 -3.97
C TYR A 26 -26.95 -0.47 -2.62
N GLY A 27 -27.64 -0.96 -1.59
CA GLY A 27 -27.66 -0.29 -0.30
C GLY A 27 -28.68 -0.89 0.66
N THR A 28 -28.83 -0.23 1.80
CA THR A 28 -29.73 -0.66 2.88
C THR A 28 -30.81 0.39 3.10
N ARG A 29 -32.07 -0.01 3.24
CA ARG A 29 -33.15 0.92 3.62
C ARG A 29 -32.93 1.36 5.07
N LEU A 30 -32.83 2.68 5.29
CA LEU A 30 -32.52 3.24 6.62
C LEU A 30 -33.73 3.87 7.30
N TYR A 31 -34.67 4.42 6.53
CA TYR A 31 -35.91 5.03 6.99
C TYR A 31 -36.99 4.93 5.91
N GLU A 32 -38.18 5.50 6.13
CA GLU A 32 -39.36 5.32 5.28
C GLU A 32 -39.04 5.50 3.78
N ASN A 33 -38.39 6.60 3.43
CA ASN A 33 -38.06 6.97 2.04
C ASN A 33 -36.55 7.05 1.77
N GLY A 34 -35.72 6.44 2.63
CA GLY A 34 -34.26 6.58 2.60
C GLY A 34 -33.49 5.30 2.33
N LEU A 35 -32.57 5.35 1.37
CA LEU A 35 -31.59 4.31 1.11
C LEU A 35 -30.18 4.83 1.43
N GLY A 36 -29.44 4.09 2.26
CA GLY A 36 -28.01 4.29 2.43
C GLY A 36 -27.25 3.50 1.38
N ASN A 37 -26.57 4.21 0.48
CA ASN A 37 -25.88 3.60 -0.66
C ASN A 37 -24.60 2.89 -0.21
N VAL A 38 -24.31 1.72 -0.79
CA VAL A 38 -23.01 1.08 -0.63
C VAL A 38 -21.92 1.96 -1.24
N HIS A 39 -20.84 2.18 -0.51
CA HIS A 39 -19.68 2.93 -0.96
C HIS A 39 -18.43 2.47 -0.21
N THR A 40 -17.27 2.82 -0.74
CA THR A 40 -15.97 2.49 -0.15
C THR A 40 -15.18 3.77 0.10
N HIS A 41 -14.64 3.91 1.31
CA HIS A 41 -13.71 4.99 1.61
C HIS A 41 -12.29 4.55 1.29
N LEU A 42 -11.62 5.31 0.42
CA LEU A 42 -10.22 5.13 0.06
C LEU A 42 -9.47 6.42 0.35
N ILE A 43 -8.30 6.30 0.97
CA ILE A 43 -7.48 7.42 1.43
C ILE A 43 -6.05 7.10 1.04
N HIS A 44 -5.39 8.06 0.40
CA HIS A 44 -4.01 7.92 -0.03
C HIS A 44 -3.11 8.86 0.77
N TYR A 45 -2.03 8.31 1.32
CA TYR A 45 -1.03 9.07 2.06
C TYR A 45 0.30 9.03 1.30
N LYS A 46 0.91 10.19 1.08
CA LYS A 46 2.33 10.27 0.75
C LYS A 46 3.12 10.14 2.05
N VAL A 47 3.99 9.14 2.13
CA VAL A 47 4.86 8.89 3.29
C VAL A 47 6.30 8.91 2.81
N ASP A 48 6.90 10.09 2.83
CA ASP A 48 8.26 10.35 2.37
C ASP A 48 9.24 10.12 3.53
N LEU A 49 9.96 8.99 3.51
CA LEU A 49 10.76 8.51 4.63
C LEU A 49 12.25 8.69 4.36
N ASP A 50 12.89 9.58 5.13
CA ASP A 50 14.35 9.75 5.15
C ASP A 50 14.98 9.02 6.34
N ILE A 51 15.15 7.70 6.23
CA ILE A 51 15.65 6.88 7.34
C ILE A 51 17.14 7.14 7.54
N ALA A 52 17.47 7.94 8.56
CA ALA A 52 18.86 8.32 8.86
C ALA A 52 19.59 8.96 7.66
N GLY A 53 18.86 9.70 6.83
CA GLY A 53 19.30 10.29 5.57
C GLY A 53 18.46 9.81 4.39
N GLN A 54 18.62 10.46 3.24
CA GLN A 54 17.79 10.25 2.05
C GLN A 54 18.05 8.91 1.35
N ASN A 55 19.32 8.48 1.27
CA ASN A 55 19.70 7.23 0.60
C ASN A 55 19.11 5.99 1.28
N ASN A 56 17.99 5.49 0.77
CA ASN A 56 17.23 4.39 1.36
C ASN A 56 16.99 3.26 0.34
N SER A 57 16.68 2.07 0.87
CA SER A 57 16.29 0.87 0.11
C SER A 57 15.05 0.25 0.72
N PHE A 58 14.28 -0.45 -0.10
CA PHE A 58 13.04 -1.10 0.29
C PHE A 58 13.17 -2.63 0.30
N GLU A 59 12.74 -3.25 1.41
CA GLU A 59 12.66 -4.71 1.51
C GLU A 59 11.34 -5.16 2.15
N THR A 60 10.99 -6.41 1.86
CA THR A 60 9.86 -7.09 2.51
C THR A 60 10.35 -8.35 3.19
N VAL A 61 9.85 -8.63 4.39
CA VAL A 61 10.23 -9.80 5.18
C VAL A 61 8.99 -10.61 5.55
N ASP A 62 9.00 -11.88 5.19
CA ASP A 62 7.99 -12.86 5.58
C ASP A 62 8.65 -14.04 6.31
N VAL A 63 7.83 -14.88 6.93
CA VAL A 63 8.26 -16.12 7.57
C VAL A 63 7.85 -17.28 6.68
N LYS A 64 8.82 -18.10 6.29
CA LYS A 64 8.60 -19.35 5.54
C LYS A 64 9.10 -20.54 6.36
N PHE A 65 8.42 -21.67 6.29
CA PHE A 65 8.91 -22.90 6.90
C PHE A 65 9.97 -23.54 6.00
N VAL A 66 11.07 -23.98 6.61
CA VAL A 66 12.08 -24.80 5.96
C VAL A 66 12.08 -26.18 6.59
N ASN A 67 12.30 -27.20 5.76
CA ASN A 67 12.50 -28.57 6.20
C ASN A 67 13.96 -28.96 5.93
N PHE A 68 14.67 -29.41 6.96
CA PHE A 68 16.07 -29.81 6.87
C PHE A 68 16.37 -30.94 7.86
N THR A 69 17.41 -31.73 7.57
CA THR A 69 17.89 -32.78 8.47
C THR A 69 18.35 -32.18 9.79
N ASN A 70 17.94 -32.78 10.90
CA ASN A 70 18.33 -32.33 12.24
C ASN A 70 19.86 -32.46 12.41
N PRO A 71 20.60 -31.36 12.63
CA PRO A 71 22.06 -31.38 12.74
C PRO A 71 22.59 -32.22 13.90
N TRP A 72 21.75 -32.49 14.91
CA TRP A 72 22.10 -33.27 16.10
C TRP A 72 21.40 -34.64 16.14
N SER A 73 20.59 -34.98 15.11
CA SER A 73 19.95 -36.29 14.98
C SER A 73 19.67 -36.60 13.50
N PRO A 74 20.67 -37.11 12.75
CA PRO A 74 20.58 -37.24 11.29
C PRO A 74 19.42 -38.08 10.76
N GLU A 75 18.86 -38.97 11.58
CA GLU A 75 17.68 -39.80 11.26
C GLU A 75 16.36 -39.01 11.26
N ASN A 76 16.36 -37.77 11.75
CA ASN A 76 15.16 -36.95 11.93
C ASN A 76 15.22 -35.67 11.10
N SER A 77 14.04 -35.12 10.79
CA SER A 77 13.89 -33.82 10.13
C SER A 77 13.27 -32.77 11.06
N ILE A 78 13.61 -31.50 10.84
CA ILE A 78 13.04 -30.36 11.55
C ILE A 78 12.33 -29.47 10.54
N VAL A 79 11.09 -29.12 10.85
CA VAL A 79 10.34 -28.06 10.18
C VAL A 79 10.34 -26.82 11.08
N GLN A 80 10.99 -25.74 10.63
CA GLN A 80 11.10 -24.52 11.43
C GLN A 80 10.85 -23.25 10.61
N PRO A 81 10.37 -22.17 11.24
CA PRO A 81 10.26 -20.87 10.59
C PRO A 81 11.65 -20.28 10.29
N LYS A 82 11.80 -19.71 9.10
CA LYS A 82 12.97 -18.94 8.65
C LYS A 82 12.51 -17.60 8.11
N LEU A 83 13.24 -16.53 8.45
CA LEU A 83 13.04 -15.22 7.86
C LEU A 83 13.42 -15.26 6.38
N HIS A 84 12.54 -14.75 5.54
CA HIS A 84 12.75 -14.62 4.11
C HIS A 84 12.62 -13.15 3.73
N SER A 85 13.76 -12.48 3.59
CA SER A 85 13.84 -11.11 3.08
C SER A 85 13.85 -11.08 1.56
N THR A 86 13.21 -10.08 0.98
CA THR A 86 13.20 -9.82 -0.46
C THR A 86 13.40 -8.33 -0.66
N GLU A 87 14.57 -7.98 -1.20
CA GLU A 87 14.89 -6.62 -1.64
C GLU A 87 14.17 -6.33 -2.96
N HIS A 88 13.49 -5.20 -3.02
CA HIS A 88 12.82 -4.73 -4.22
C HIS A 88 13.68 -3.64 -4.85
N LYS A 89 14.15 -3.90 -6.06
CA LYS A 89 15.14 -3.02 -6.72
C LYS A 89 14.51 -1.96 -7.60
N THR A 90 13.26 -2.15 -8.02
CA THR A 90 12.55 -1.22 -8.89
C THR A 90 11.15 -0.90 -8.38
N GLU A 91 10.61 0.23 -8.81
CA GLU A 91 9.27 0.69 -8.41
C GLU A 91 8.19 -0.34 -8.71
N ARG A 92 8.20 -0.99 -9.89
CA ARG A 92 7.20 -2.02 -10.21
C ARG A 92 7.29 -3.25 -9.30
N SER A 93 8.50 -3.60 -8.82
CA SER A 93 8.66 -4.70 -7.86
C SER A 93 8.10 -4.32 -6.48
N ALA A 94 8.20 -3.04 -6.12
CA ALA A 94 7.72 -2.48 -4.86
C ALA A 94 6.25 -2.01 -4.89
N ALA A 95 5.58 -2.03 -6.06
CA ALA A 95 4.16 -1.72 -6.23
C ALA A 95 3.28 -2.94 -5.87
N LEU A 96 2.97 -3.07 -4.58
CA LEU A 96 2.14 -4.15 -4.05
C LEU A 96 0.68 -3.92 -4.45
N ARG A 97 0.04 -4.91 -5.08
CA ARG A 97 -1.35 -4.84 -5.55
C ARG A 97 -2.31 -5.53 -4.59
N PHE A 98 -3.55 -5.04 -4.55
CA PHE A 98 -4.65 -5.77 -3.92
C PHE A 98 -4.85 -7.16 -4.55
N GLY A 99 -5.45 -8.09 -3.79
CA GLY A 99 -5.60 -9.50 -4.17
C GLY A 99 -4.32 -10.35 -4.03
N LYS A 100 -3.14 -9.74 -3.84
CA LYS A 100 -1.91 -10.47 -3.47
C LYS A 100 -1.73 -10.47 -1.96
N LYS A 101 -1.11 -11.52 -1.43
CA LYS A 101 -0.74 -11.60 -0.02
C LYS A 101 0.23 -10.47 0.33
N MET A 102 -0.18 -9.57 1.22
CA MET A 102 0.71 -8.53 1.75
C MET A 102 1.82 -9.15 2.62
N PRO A 103 3.09 -8.74 2.42
CA PRO A 103 4.18 -9.17 3.30
C PRO A 103 3.94 -8.77 4.75
N ARG A 104 4.40 -9.60 5.70
CA ARG A 104 4.23 -9.32 7.14
C ARG A 104 5.01 -8.09 7.60
N HIS A 105 6.20 -7.89 7.04
CA HIS A 105 7.03 -6.72 7.31
C HIS A 105 7.41 -6.04 6.01
N VAL A 106 7.21 -4.73 6.00
CA VAL A 106 7.49 -3.79 4.92
C VAL A 106 8.47 -2.80 5.52
N LEU A 107 9.73 -2.83 5.08
CA LEU A 107 10.84 -2.14 5.73
C LEU A 107 11.51 -1.17 4.76
N PHE A 108 11.69 0.06 5.24
CA PHE A 108 12.51 1.09 4.60
C PHE A 108 13.77 1.22 5.41
N SER A 109 14.92 1.09 4.77
CA SER A 109 16.20 0.95 5.44
C SER A 109 17.27 1.81 4.81
N ASN A 110 18.23 2.27 5.62
CA ASN A 110 19.43 2.91 5.12
C ASN A 110 20.61 1.92 5.18
N PRO A 111 21.07 1.39 4.04
CA PRO A 111 22.13 0.38 4.03
C PRO A 111 23.47 0.94 4.53
N ASN A 112 23.67 2.25 4.48
CA ASN A 112 24.90 2.94 4.88
C ASN A 112 24.94 3.24 6.39
N LYS A 113 23.81 3.12 7.09
CA LYS A 113 23.71 3.42 8.53
C LYS A 113 23.26 2.18 9.29
N LYS A 114 24.22 1.52 9.93
CA LYS A 114 23.99 0.31 10.74
C LYS A 114 23.81 0.64 12.22
N ASN A 115 23.03 -0.18 12.93
CA ASN A 115 22.98 -0.15 14.38
C ASN A 115 24.23 -0.84 14.98
N LYS A 116 24.35 -0.83 16.32
CA LYS A 116 25.49 -1.45 17.05
C LYS A 116 25.70 -2.95 16.80
N TRP A 117 24.72 -3.62 16.20
CA TRP A 117 24.74 -5.05 15.89
C TRP A 117 24.94 -5.34 14.39
N GLY A 118 25.18 -4.31 13.57
CA GLY A 118 25.44 -4.47 12.15
C GLY A 118 24.20 -4.55 11.25
N HIS A 119 22.99 -4.44 11.80
CA HIS A 119 21.77 -4.38 10.99
C HIS A 119 21.53 -2.97 10.44
N PRO A 120 21.10 -2.81 9.18
CA PRO A 120 20.63 -1.52 8.66
C PRO A 120 19.58 -0.90 9.58
N ARG A 121 19.66 0.41 9.79
CA ARG A 121 18.63 1.15 10.51
C ARG A 121 17.40 1.24 9.61
N SER A 122 16.26 0.81 10.13
CA SER A 122 15.04 0.70 9.35
C SER A 122 13.82 1.21 10.11
N TYR A 123 12.83 1.68 9.36
CA TYR A 123 11.46 1.86 9.84
C TYR A 123 10.54 0.88 9.12
N ARG A 124 9.52 0.41 9.84
CA ARG A 124 8.49 -0.48 9.30
C ARG A 124 7.22 0.31 9.05
N ILE A 125 6.61 0.13 7.87
CA ILE A 125 5.22 0.51 7.65
C ILE A 125 4.33 -0.68 8.01
N GLN A 126 3.38 -0.46 8.91
CA GLN A 126 2.33 -1.43 9.21
C GLN A 126 1.01 -0.92 8.61
N TYR A 127 0.56 -1.59 7.57
CA TYR A 127 -0.69 -1.27 6.89
C TYR A 127 -1.88 -1.84 7.67
N ASN A 128 -2.84 -1.00 8.04
CA ASN A 128 -4.06 -1.38 8.75
C ASN A 128 -5.28 -0.81 8.02
N SER A 129 -5.88 -1.60 7.14
CA SER A 129 -7.01 -1.19 6.31
C SER A 129 -7.78 -2.40 5.81
N HIS A 130 -9.06 -2.19 5.51
CA HIS A 130 -9.96 -3.16 4.88
C HIS A 130 -10.21 -2.83 3.40
N ALA A 131 -9.45 -1.89 2.84
CA ALA A 131 -9.58 -1.49 1.44
C ALA A 131 -9.23 -2.64 0.48
N ASP A 132 -9.87 -2.62 -0.68
CA ASP A 132 -9.59 -3.45 -1.84
C ASP A 132 -9.79 -2.60 -3.11
N ALA A 133 -9.49 -3.15 -4.28
CA ALA A 133 -9.75 -2.49 -5.56
C ALA A 133 -11.26 -2.27 -5.76
N VAL A 134 -11.66 -1.02 -6.03
CA VAL A 134 -13.07 -0.63 -6.14
C VAL A 134 -13.55 -0.59 -7.59
N LEU A 135 -12.78 0.06 -8.47
CA LEU A 135 -13.11 0.13 -9.89
C LEU A 135 -12.19 -0.81 -10.70
N PRO A 136 -12.68 -1.41 -11.80
CA PRO A 136 -11.84 -2.18 -12.70
C PRO A 136 -10.71 -1.33 -13.28
N LYS A 137 -9.53 -1.92 -13.42
CA LYS A 137 -8.36 -1.24 -13.99
C LYS A 137 -8.66 -0.69 -15.39
N GLY A 138 -8.43 0.61 -15.60
CA GLY A 138 -8.61 1.30 -16.88
C GLY A 138 -10.08 1.62 -17.19
N TRP A 139 -11.00 1.40 -16.25
CA TRP A 139 -12.39 1.76 -16.42
C TRP A 139 -12.59 3.27 -16.20
N LYS A 140 -12.84 4.03 -17.28
CA LYS A 140 -13.36 5.41 -17.25
C LYS A 140 -12.83 6.26 -16.09
N GLU A 141 -13.59 6.42 -15.01
CA GLU A 141 -13.29 7.29 -13.86
C GLU A 141 -12.13 6.77 -12.99
N GLU A 142 -11.80 5.48 -13.07
CA GLU A 142 -10.68 4.85 -12.36
C GLU A 142 -9.32 5.48 -12.73
N ASN A 143 -9.22 6.06 -13.92
CA ASN A 143 -8.05 6.82 -14.35
C ASN A 143 -7.73 7.96 -13.36
N GLY A 144 -8.74 8.58 -12.76
CA GLY A 144 -8.56 9.67 -11.78
C GLY A 144 -8.06 9.22 -10.40
N ILE A 145 -8.04 7.90 -10.13
CA ILE A 145 -7.66 7.33 -8.83
C ILE A 145 -6.72 6.13 -8.96
N THR A 146 -5.81 6.12 -9.95
CA THR A 146 -4.93 4.95 -10.20
C THR A 146 -4.07 4.50 -9.00
N TRP A 147 -3.86 5.37 -8.00
CA TRP A 147 -3.26 5.02 -6.72
C TRP A 147 -4.06 3.96 -5.94
N SER A 148 -5.39 3.89 -6.12
CA SER A 148 -6.26 2.92 -5.43
C SER A 148 -6.05 1.47 -5.87
N ARG A 149 -5.18 1.22 -6.84
CA ARG A 149 -4.77 -0.14 -7.24
C ARG A 149 -3.81 -0.79 -6.23
N TYR A 150 -3.20 0.01 -5.37
CA TYR A 150 -2.07 -0.39 -4.54
C TYR A 150 -2.35 -0.08 -3.06
N PRO A 151 -2.34 -1.08 -2.14
CA PRO A 151 -2.24 -0.79 -0.71
C PRO A 151 -0.93 -0.08 -0.35
N LEU A 152 0.13 -0.34 -1.12
CA LEU A 152 1.43 0.29 -0.97
C LEU A 152 2.19 0.26 -2.30
N ALA A 153 2.75 1.38 -2.71
CA ALA A 153 3.73 1.46 -3.77
C ALA A 153 4.90 2.35 -3.32
N VAL A 154 6.10 2.04 -3.81
CA VAL A 154 7.31 2.82 -3.53
C VAL A 154 7.81 3.38 -4.84
N THR A 155 7.99 4.70 -4.88
CA THR A 155 8.48 5.45 -6.05
C THR A 155 9.75 6.18 -5.65
N LEU A 156 10.61 6.45 -6.63
CA LEU A 156 11.71 7.39 -6.47
C LEU A 156 11.14 8.79 -6.19
N HIS A 157 11.79 9.57 -5.32
CA HIS A 157 11.35 10.94 -5.09
C HIS A 157 11.67 11.83 -6.30
N LYS A 158 10.66 12.57 -6.77
CA LYS A 158 10.82 13.61 -7.79
C LYS A 158 9.97 14.84 -7.42
N ASP A 159 10.53 16.03 -7.57
CA ASP A 159 9.85 17.29 -7.26
C ASP A 159 8.57 17.51 -8.10
N ASN A 160 8.54 16.96 -9.32
CA ASN A 160 7.39 17.01 -10.22
C ASN A 160 6.32 15.94 -9.92
N GLU A 161 6.56 15.05 -8.95
CA GLU A 161 5.63 14.00 -8.48
C GLU A 161 5.18 14.27 -7.03
N ALA A 162 4.95 15.55 -6.71
CA ALA A 162 4.66 16.01 -5.35
C ALA A 162 3.36 15.42 -4.76
N THR A 163 2.36 15.16 -5.61
CA THR A 163 1.00 14.75 -5.22
C THR A 163 0.52 13.58 -6.06
N SER A 164 -0.29 12.67 -5.51
CA SER A 164 -0.86 11.53 -6.25
C SER A 164 -2.22 11.80 -6.91
N SER A 165 -2.74 13.01 -6.77
CA SER A 165 -4.03 13.47 -7.30
C SER A 165 -4.01 15.00 -7.40
N SER A 166 -5.08 15.60 -7.91
CA SER A 166 -5.27 17.05 -7.95
C SER A 166 -6.73 17.43 -7.67
N MET A 167 -6.98 18.70 -7.34
CA MET A 167 -8.36 19.21 -7.20
C MET A 167 -9.20 19.05 -8.48
N PHE A 168 -8.56 18.95 -9.65
CA PHE A 168 -9.22 18.84 -10.94
C PHE A 168 -9.68 17.42 -11.27
N ALA A 169 -9.13 16.39 -10.59
CA ALA A 169 -9.49 15.00 -10.84
C ALA A 169 -10.98 14.71 -10.57
N GLN A 170 -11.62 15.48 -9.68
CA GLN A 170 -13.05 15.37 -9.42
C GLN A 170 -13.91 15.83 -10.62
N GLY A 171 -13.46 16.83 -11.37
CA GLY A 171 -14.18 17.41 -12.50
C GLY A 171 -13.92 16.69 -13.82
N ASN A 172 -12.72 16.13 -14.00
CA ASN A 172 -12.35 15.33 -15.17
C ASN A 172 -11.51 14.10 -14.74
N PRO A 173 -12.14 13.05 -14.19
CA PRO A 173 -11.43 11.84 -13.79
C PRO A 173 -11.00 10.98 -14.99
N TRP A 174 -11.55 11.21 -16.19
CA TRP A 174 -11.24 10.43 -17.39
C TRP A 174 -9.88 10.80 -17.99
N GLU A 175 -9.53 12.09 -17.92
CA GLU A 175 -8.25 12.66 -18.33
C GLU A 175 -7.66 13.50 -17.17
N PRO A 176 -7.22 12.84 -16.09
CA PRO A 176 -6.75 13.55 -14.91
C PRO A 176 -5.41 14.22 -15.17
N VAL A 177 -5.20 15.41 -14.58
CA VAL A 177 -3.92 16.14 -14.64
C VAL A 177 -2.78 15.35 -14.01
N VAL A 178 -3.10 14.49 -13.02
CA VAL A 178 -2.15 13.63 -12.31
C VAL A 178 -2.66 12.20 -12.34
N SER A 179 -1.85 11.28 -12.86
CA SER A 179 -2.08 9.84 -12.81
C SER A 179 -0.94 9.17 -12.05
N PHE A 180 -1.23 8.63 -10.87
CA PHE A 180 -0.22 7.97 -10.02
C PHE A 180 0.42 6.74 -10.68
N GLU A 181 -0.28 6.05 -11.58
CA GLU A 181 0.31 4.93 -12.35
C GLU A 181 1.55 5.37 -13.14
N ASP A 182 1.61 6.63 -13.56
CA ASP A 182 2.74 7.14 -14.36
C ASP A 182 4.05 7.09 -13.56
N TYR A 183 3.99 7.25 -12.23
CA TYR A 183 5.15 7.25 -11.31
C TYR A 183 5.75 5.85 -11.09
N ILE A 184 5.02 4.80 -11.49
CA ILE A 184 5.47 3.40 -11.39
C ILE A 184 5.86 2.88 -12.79
N ARG A 185 5.40 3.55 -13.85
CA ARG A 185 5.50 3.05 -15.22
C ARG A 185 6.92 3.18 -15.76
N ASP A 186 7.63 4.24 -15.41
CA ASP A 186 9.06 4.44 -15.70
C ASP A 186 9.95 3.41 -15.01
N ASN A 187 9.54 2.87 -13.86
CA ASN A 187 10.15 1.70 -13.22
C ASN A 187 11.62 1.94 -12.86
N GLU A 188 11.86 3.07 -12.21
CA GLU A 188 13.17 3.50 -11.78
C GLU A 188 13.78 2.51 -10.76
N ASN A 189 15.10 2.57 -10.63
CA ASN A 189 15.81 1.87 -9.56
C ASN A 189 15.52 2.58 -8.23
N ILE A 190 15.27 1.82 -7.16
CA ILE A 190 14.97 2.35 -5.81
C ILE A 190 15.98 1.86 -4.75
N VAL A 191 17.11 1.28 -5.18
CA VAL A 191 18.18 0.85 -4.28
C VAL A 191 19.07 2.03 -3.93
N ASN A 192 19.16 2.36 -2.65
CA ASN A 192 20.03 3.38 -2.09
C ASN A 192 19.86 4.77 -2.74
N GLN A 193 18.62 5.10 -3.12
CA GLN A 193 18.27 6.33 -3.81
C GLN A 193 17.83 7.44 -2.86
N VAL A 194 17.93 8.68 -3.36
CA VAL A 194 17.49 9.93 -2.73
C VAL A 194 16.06 10.22 -3.14
#